data_AF-A0A2X1QBH2-F1
#
_entry.id   AF-A0A2X1QBH2-F1
#
_cell.length_a   1.000
_cell.length_b   1.000
_cell.length_c   1.000
_cell.angle_alpha   90.00
_cell.angle_beta   90.00
_cell.angle_gamma   90.00
#
_symmetry.space_group_name_H-M   'P 1'
#
loop_
_entity.id
_entity.type
_entity.pdbx_description
1 polymer ?
#
loop_
_entity_poly.entity_id
_entity_poly.type
_entity_poly.pdbx_seq_one_letter_code
_entity_poly.pdbx_strand_id
1 'polypeptide(L)'
;MPPVSDPAASGNLRPILRSPSLLTREMLAGVLTALALIPEVISFSVIAGVDPQVSLIASVVLCLAMSVFGGRPAMVTAAAGSVALVIGPMVHQHGVGYILPAVILAGIIQILFGLCGMPRLMRFIPRR
;
A
#
# COMPACT_ATOMS: atom_id res chain seq x y z
N MET A 1 15.50 -29.09 5.90
CA MET A 1 15.96 -27.75 5.53
C MET A 1 15.53 -26.80 6.65
N PRO A 2 16.45 -26.23 7.43
CA PRO A 2 16.06 -25.33 8.51
C PRO A 2 15.36 -24.08 7.92
N PRO A 3 14.39 -23.48 8.64
CA PRO A 3 13.75 -22.26 8.18
C PRO A 3 14.81 -21.15 8.07
N VAL A 4 14.95 -20.59 6.87
CA VAL A 4 15.71 -19.35 6.67
C VAL A 4 15.03 -18.29 7.52
N SER A 5 15.66 -17.89 8.63
CA SER A 5 15.20 -16.77 9.43
C SER A 5 15.28 -15.51 8.56
N ASP A 6 14.15 -15.07 8.00
CA ASP A 6 14.14 -13.98 7.03
C ASP A 6 14.48 -12.66 7.75
N PRO A 7 15.68 -12.07 7.54
CA PRO A 7 16.11 -10.87 8.27
C PRO A 7 15.18 -9.68 8.01
N ALA A 8 14.51 -9.64 6.85
CA ALA A 8 13.49 -8.66 6.49
C ALA A 8 12.27 -8.69 7.44
N ALA A 9 11.89 -9.86 7.97
CA ALA A 9 10.75 -9.98 8.89
C ALA A 9 11.04 -9.37 10.28
N SER A 10 12.31 -9.17 10.63
CA SER A 10 12.73 -8.65 11.95
C SER A 10 12.74 -7.12 12.04
N GLY A 11 12.51 -6.40 10.94
CA GLY A 11 12.63 -4.94 10.87
C GLY A 11 14.05 -4.40 11.08
N ASN A 12 15.04 -5.29 11.21
CA ASN A 12 16.43 -4.92 11.44
C ASN A 12 17.17 -4.77 10.11
N LEU A 13 17.54 -3.54 9.76
CA LEU A 13 18.20 -3.21 8.48
C LEU A 13 19.70 -3.51 8.47
N ARG A 14 20.34 -3.61 9.64
CA ARG A 14 21.79 -3.85 9.78
C ARG A 14 22.31 -5.10 9.06
N PRO A 15 21.67 -6.28 9.16
CA PRO A 15 22.12 -7.47 8.41
C PRO A 15 21.93 -7.31 6.89
N ILE A 16 20.90 -6.57 6.46
CA ILE A 16 20.59 -6.35 5.04
C ILE A 16 21.67 -5.46 4.40
N LEU A 17 22.05 -4.37 5.07
CA LEU A 17 23.07 -3.43 4.58
C LEU A 17 24.49 -4.02 4.58
N ARG A 18 24.78 -5.01 5.43
CA ARG A 18 26.10 -5.64 5.51
C ARG A 18 26.30 -6.77 4.52
N SER A 19 25.23 -7.36 3.99
CA SER A 19 25.31 -8.49 3.07
C SER A 19 24.94 -8.04 1.65
N PRO A 20 25.88 -8.09 0.68
CA PRO A 20 25.59 -7.68 -0.70
C PRO A 20 24.49 -8.54 -1.34
N SER A 21 24.45 -9.84 -1.02
CA SER A 21 23.43 -10.75 -1.54
C SER A 21 22.02 -10.43 -1.04
N LEU A 22 21.88 -10.00 0.23
CA LEU A 22 20.57 -9.60 0.77
C LEU A 22 20.11 -8.29 0.16
N LEU A 23 21.01 -7.32 -0.01
CA LEU A 23 20.68 -6.06 -0.65
C LEU A 23 20.16 -6.28 -2.09
N THR A 24 20.86 -7.11 -2.88
CA THR A 24 20.40 -7.47 -4.22
C THR A 24 19.05 -8.18 -4.19
N ARG A 25 18.81 -9.09 -3.24
CA ARG A 25 17.52 -9.77 -3.08
C ARG A 25 16.38 -8.79 -2.80
N GLU A 26 16.54 -7.88 -1.84
CA GLU A 26 15.52 -6.89 -1.49
C GLU A 26 15.27 -5.88 -2.63
N MET A 27 16.33 -5.45 -3.33
CA MET A 27 16.19 -4.60 -4.51
C MET A 27 15.44 -5.29 -5.65
N LEU A 28 15.80 -6.55 -5.95
CA LEU A 28 15.10 -7.34 -6.97
C LEU A 28 13.65 -7.57 -6.59
N ALA A 29 13.36 -7.88 -5.32
CA ALA A 29 11.99 -8.03 -4.83
C ALA A 29 11.19 -6.73 -5.05
N GLY A 30 11.75 -5.58 -4.64
CA GLY A 30 11.11 -4.27 -4.85
C GLY A 30 10.85 -3.95 -6.33
N VAL A 31 11.84 -4.18 -7.20
CA VAL A 31 11.70 -3.95 -8.65
C VAL A 31 10.64 -4.86 -9.26
N LEU A 32 10.68 -6.15 -8.95
CA LEU A 32 9.69 -7.11 -9.47
C LEU A 32 8.28 -6.77 -9.00
N THR A 33 8.13 -6.38 -7.73
CA THR A 33 6.82 -5.95 -7.23
C THR A 33 6.35 -4.66 -7.88
N ALA A 34 7.23 -3.68 -8.08
CA ALA A 34 6.88 -2.45 -8.80
C ALA A 34 6.40 -2.74 -10.22
N LEU A 35 7.07 -3.62 -10.94
CA LEU A 35 6.65 -4.04 -12.29
C LEU A 35 5.31 -4.78 -12.27
N ALA A 36 5.07 -5.62 -11.26
CA ALA A 36 3.81 -6.34 -11.11
C ALA A 36 2.62 -5.41 -10.79
N LEU A 37 2.86 -4.29 -10.08
CA LEU A 37 1.84 -3.32 -9.71
C LEU A 37 1.34 -2.45 -10.87
N ILE A 38 2.15 -2.24 -11.92
CA ILE A 38 1.77 -1.38 -13.05
C ILE A 38 0.42 -1.78 -13.67
N PRO A 39 0.22 -3.04 -14.14
CA PRO A 39 -1.06 -3.44 -14.71
C PRO A 39 -2.21 -3.42 -13.68
N GLU A 40 -1.93 -3.76 -12.42
CA GLU A 40 -2.93 -3.79 -11.35
C GLU A 40 -3.53 -2.39 -11.09
N VAL A 41 -2.65 -1.39 -10.94
CA VAL A 41 -3.07 0.01 -10.72
C VAL A 41 -3.84 0.55 -11.93
N ILE A 42 -3.40 0.22 -13.16
CA ILE A 42 -4.10 0.63 -14.39
C ILE A 42 -5.52 0.04 -14.41
N SER A 43 -5.67 -1.27 -14.15
CA SER A 43 -6.97 -1.93 -14.10
C SER A 43 -7.90 -1.33 -13.05
N PHE A 44 -7.41 -1.06 -11.84
CA PHE A 44 -8.22 -0.44 -10.79
C PHE A 44 -8.64 0.99 -11.09
N SER A 45 -7.79 1.75 -11.80
CA SER A 45 -8.12 3.10 -12.25
C SER A 45 -9.30 3.11 -13.22
N VAL A 46 -9.29 2.16 -14.18
CA VAL A 46 -10.37 1.99 -15.15
C VAL A 46 -11.68 1.63 -14.44
N ILE A 47 -11.64 0.72 -13.46
CA ILE A 47 -12.84 0.34 -12.68
C ILE A 47 -13.37 1.52 -11.84
N ALA A 48 -12.48 2.37 -11.30
CA ALA A 48 -12.85 3.54 -10.54
C ALA A 48 -13.29 4.75 -11.41
N GLY A 49 -13.15 4.68 -12.74
CA GLY A 49 -13.44 5.80 -13.64
C GLY A 49 -12.46 6.97 -13.48
N VAL A 50 -11.22 6.71 -13.05
CA VAL A 50 -10.17 7.70 -12.82
C VAL A 50 -9.05 7.49 -13.84
N ASP A 51 -8.39 8.58 -14.24
CA ASP A 51 -7.27 8.51 -15.16
C ASP A 51 -6.11 7.65 -14.58
N PRO A 52 -5.60 6.64 -15.32
CA PRO A 52 -4.52 5.76 -14.86
C PRO A 52 -3.25 6.50 -14.45
N GLN A 53 -2.94 7.63 -15.06
CA GLN A 53 -1.77 8.43 -14.72
C GLN A 53 -1.85 8.93 -13.27
N VAL A 54 -3.03 9.38 -12.83
CA VAL A 54 -3.24 9.90 -11.48
C VAL A 54 -3.03 8.80 -10.44
N SER A 55 -3.58 7.60 -10.68
CA SER A 55 -3.45 6.47 -9.76
C SER A 55 -2.03 5.89 -9.72
N LEU A 56 -1.30 5.89 -10.84
CA LEU A 56 0.10 5.48 -10.88
C LEU A 56 0.97 6.44 -10.06
N ILE A 57 0.80 7.75 -10.24
CA ILE A 57 1.50 8.77 -9.43
C ILE A 57 1.13 8.60 -7.95
N ALA A 58 -0.15 8.44 -7.64
CA ALA A 58 -0.61 8.22 -6.26
C ALA A 58 0.00 6.96 -5.62
N SER A 59 0.10 5.86 -6.38
CA SER A 59 0.70 4.61 -5.90
C SER A 59 2.20 4.75 -5.63
N VAL A 60 2.93 5.47 -6.48
CA VAL A 60 4.35 5.76 -6.25
C VAL A 60 4.53 6.63 -5.00
N VAL A 61 3.76 7.70 -4.86
CA VAL A 61 3.81 8.59 -3.69
C VAL A 61 3.47 7.83 -2.41
N LEU A 62 2.44 6.99 -2.44
CA LEU A 62 2.04 6.15 -1.30
C LEU A 62 3.12 5.13 -0.94
N CYS A 63 3.73 4.47 -1.93
CA CYS A 63 4.81 3.52 -1.72
C CYS A 63 6.03 4.20 -1.06
N LEU A 64 6.43 5.37 -1.56
CA LEU A 64 7.52 6.16 -0.97
C LEU A 64 7.21 6.60 0.47
N ALA A 65 5.99 7.07 0.71
CA ALA A 65 5.55 7.45 2.05
C ALA A 65 5.58 6.25 3.01
N MET A 66 5.06 5.09 2.59
CA MET A 66 5.00 3.88 3.42
C MET A 66 6.36 3.20 3.60
N SER A 67 7.32 3.42 2.70
CA SER A 67 8.71 2.98 2.91
C SER A 67 9.32 3.65 4.15
N VAL A 68 8.93 4.89 4.45
CA VAL A 68 9.41 5.65 5.61
C VAL A 68 8.52 5.47 6.84
N PHE A 69 7.20 5.55 6.67
CA PHE A 69 6.23 5.58 7.77
C PHE A 69 5.59 4.21 8.07
N GLY A 70 5.86 3.18 7.27
CA GLY A 70 5.24 1.86 7.39
C GLY A 70 5.65 1.11 8.66
N GLY A 71 4.67 0.54 9.36
CA GLY A 71 4.90 -0.22 10.61
C GLY A 71 5.25 -1.69 10.42
N ARG A 72 5.15 -2.23 9.19
CA ARG A 72 5.42 -3.64 8.89
C ARG A 72 6.40 -3.77 7.72
N PRO A 73 7.63 -4.24 7.97
CA PRO A 73 8.62 -4.47 6.92
C PRO A 73 8.11 -5.44 5.85
N ALA A 74 8.57 -5.23 4.61
CA ALA A 74 8.19 -6.00 3.42
C ALA A 74 6.69 -5.97 3.07
N MET A 75 5.91 -5.04 3.63
CA MET A 75 4.53 -4.79 3.20
C MET A 75 4.52 -3.78 2.05
N VAL A 76 3.97 -4.20 0.92
CA VAL A 76 3.82 -3.37 -0.28
C VAL A 76 2.48 -2.64 -0.20
N THR A 77 2.49 -1.32 -0.43
CA THR A 77 1.29 -0.48 -0.41
C THR A 77 1.14 0.25 -1.73
N ALA A 78 -0.02 0.12 -2.37
CA ALA A 78 -0.38 0.76 -3.63
C ALA A 78 -1.91 0.90 -3.74
N ALA A 79 -2.43 1.37 -4.88
CA ALA A 79 -3.86 1.39 -5.13
C ALA A 79 -4.45 -0.04 -5.05
N ALA A 80 -5.47 -0.23 -4.22
CA ALA A 80 -6.13 -1.51 -4.01
C ALA A 80 -7.52 -1.54 -4.64
N GLY A 81 -7.93 -2.69 -5.18
CA GLY A 81 -9.24 -2.86 -5.81
C GLY A 81 -10.41 -2.59 -4.85
N SER A 82 -10.25 -2.88 -3.56
CA SER A 82 -11.26 -2.57 -2.53
C SER A 82 -11.56 -1.08 -2.44
N VAL A 83 -10.55 -0.22 -2.59
CA VAL A 83 -10.70 1.23 -2.57
C VAL A 83 -11.29 1.72 -3.90
N ALA A 84 -10.82 1.17 -5.03
CA ALA A 84 -11.33 1.52 -6.36
C ALA A 84 -12.85 1.30 -6.50
N LEU A 85 -13.37 0.19 -5.96
CA LEU A 85 -14.79 -0.13 -5.97
C LEU A 85 -15.64 0.84 -5.14
N VAL A 86 -15.07 1.47 -4.11
CA VAL A 86 -15.75 2.50 -3.30
C VAL A 86 -15.66 3.87 -3.97
N ILE A 87 -14.53 4.19 -4.60
CA ILE A 87 -14.30 5.47 -5.28
C ILE A 87 -15.16 5.58 -6.55
N GLY A 88 -15.34 4.52 -7.33
CA GLY A 88 -16.10 4.56 -8.59
C GLY A 88 -17.50 5.19 -8.45
N PRO A 89 -18.37 4.67 -7.56
CA PRO A 89 -19.68 5.27 -7.31
C PRO A 89 -19.60 6.71 -6.79
N MET A 90 -18.61 7.03 -5.95
CA MET A 90 -18.42 8.38 -5.42
C MET A 90 -18.07 9.39 -6.52
N VAL A 91 -17.14 9.02 -7.42
CA VAL A 91 -16.74 9.83 -8.57
C VAL A 91 -17.91 10.03 -9.52
N HIS A 92 -18.74 9.00 -9.72
CA HIS A 92 -19.93 9.12 -10.56
C HIS A 92 -20.96 10.10 -9.97
N GLN A 93 -21.09 10.18 -8.64
CA GLN A 93 -22.05 11.07 -7.98
C GLN A 93 -21.56 12.50 -7.77
N HIS A 94 -20.28 12.70 -7.41
CA HIS A 94 -19.73 14.00 -6.98
C HIS A 94 -18.64 14.53 -7.91
N GLY A 95 -18.17 13.73 -8.86
CA GLY A 95 -17.07 14.06 -9.76
C GLY A 95 -15.69 13.78 -9.19
N VAL A 96 -14.69 13.84 -10.08
CA VAL A 96 -13.28 13.54 -9.79
C VAL A 96 -12.67 14.52 -8.78
N GLY A 97 -13.16 15.77 -8.72
CA GLY A 97 -12.66 16.79 -7.79
C GLY A 97 -12.81 16.43 -6.31
N TYR A 98 -13.74 15.52 -5.98
CA TYR A 98 -13.96 15.07 -4.61
C TYR A 98 -13.02 13.94 -4.14
N ILE A 99 -12.19 13.40 -5.04
CA ILE A 99 -11.23 12.34 -4.68
C ILE A 99 -10.20 12.86 -3.67
N LEU A 100 -9.58 14.01 -3.92
CA LEU A 100 -8.56 14.57 -3.03
C LEU A 100 -9.09 14.84 -1.60
N PRO A 101 -10.22 15.56 -1.40
CA PRO A 101 -10.75 15.75 -0.05
C PRO A 101 -11.17 14.45 0.63
N ALA A 102 -11.72 13.48 -0.12
CA ALA A 102 -12.07 12.17 0.43
C ALA A 102 -10.83 11.39 0.90
N VAL A 103 -9.74 11.40 0.12
CA VAL A 103 -8.47 10.76 0.49
C VAL A 103 -7.83 11.42 1.71
N ILE A 104 -7.84 12.76 1.79
CA ILE A 104 -7.36 13.49 2.97
C ILE A 104 -8.17 13.11 4.20
N LEU A 105 -9.51 13.11 4.09
CA LEU A 105 -10.39 12.71 5.19
C LEU A 105 -10.15 11.26 5.62
N ALA A 106 -10.00 10.34 4.67
CA ALA A 106 -9.67 8.95 4.94
C ALA A 106 -8.32 8.82 5.68
N GLY A 107 -7.30 9.58 5.27
CA GLY A 107 -6.00 9.62 5.95
C GLY A 107 -6.10 10.12 7.39
N ILE A 108 -6.88 11.18 7.64
CA ILE A 108 -7.13 11.69 9.00
C ILE A 108 -7.81 10.61 9.86
N ILE A 109 -8.86 9.97 9.33
CA ILE A 109 -9.57 8.88 10.03
C ILE A 109 -8.62 7.71 10.30
N GLN A 110 -7.76 7.35 9.35
CA GLN A 110 -6.78 6.28 9.49
C GLN A 110 -5.76 6.57 10.60
N ILE A 111 -5.28 7.82 10.71
CA ILE A 111 -4.40 8.25 11.80
C ILE A 111 -5.11 8.15 13.15
N LEU A 112 -6.35 8.65 13.24
CA LEU A 112 -7.16 8.57 14.46
C LEU A 112 -7.38 7.12 14.91
N PHE A 113 -7.72 6.22 14.00
CA PHE A 113 -7.86 4.79 14.31
C PHE A 113 -6.55 4.14 14.76
N GLY A 114 -5.42 4.55 14.18
CA GLY A 114 -4.09 4.15 14.63
C GLY A 114 -3.83 4.56 16.08
N LEU A 115 -4.13 5.81 16.43
CA LEU A 115 -3.93 6.36 17.78
C LEU A 115 -4.88 5.75 18.82
N CYS A 116 -6.14 5.47 18.43
CA CYS A 116 -7.12 4.85 19.32
C CYS A 116 -6.89 3.34 19.55
N GLY A 117 -5.88 2.72 18.92
CA GLY A 117 -5.59 1.29 19.08
C GLY A 117 -6.62 0.37 18.41
N MET A 118 -7.41 0.90 17.48
CA MET A 118 -8.45 0.17 16.76
C MET A 118 -7.97 -1.02 15.90
N PRO A 119 -6.69 -1.12 15.46
CA PRO A 119 -6.20 -2.34 14.79
C PRO A 119 -6.42 -3.63 15.59
N ARG A 120 -6.45 -3.56 16.93
CA ARG A 120 -6.74 -4.73 17.78
C ARG A 120 -8.18 -5.24 17.63
N LEU A 121 -9.10 -4.37 17.21
CA LEU A 121 -10.51 -4.69 17.04
C LEU A 121 -10.80 -5.40 15.70
N MET A 122 -9.89 -5.31 14.72
CA MET A 122 -10.06 -5.99 13.42
C MET A 122 -10.13 -7.53 13.57
N ARG A 123 -9.65 -8.09 14.68
CA ARG A 123 -9.79 -9.52 14.99
C ARG A 123 -11.24 -9.98 15.18
N PHE A 124 -12.18 -9.06 15.39
CA PHE A 124 -13.60 -9.34 15.57
C PHE A 124 -14.39 -9.35 14.26
N ILE A 125 -13.76 -9.07 13.11
CA ILE A 125 -14.42 -9.14 11.80
C ILE A 125 -14.73 -10.62 11.50
N PRO A 126 -16.01 -10.99 11.29
CA PRO A 126 -16.41 -12.36 10.97
C PRO A 126 -15.82 -12.80 9.62
N ARG A 127 -15.28 -14.03 9.56
CA ARG A 127 -14.61 -14.59 8.37
C ARG A 127 -15.55 -15.47 7.51
N ARG A 128 -16.81 -15.06 7.39
CA ARG A 128 -17.82 -15.81 6.64
C ARG A 128 -17.57 -15.71 5.14
#